data_AF-A0A7C6V072-F1
#
_entry.id   AF-A0A7C6V072-F1
#
_cell.length_a   1.000
_cell.length_b   1.000
_cell.length_c   1.000
_cell.angle_alpha   90.00
_cell.angle_beta   90.00
_cell.angle_gamma   90.00
#
_symmetry.space_group_name_H-M   'P 1'
#
loop_
_entity.id
_entity.type
_entity.pdbx_description
1 polymer ?
#
loop_
_entity_poly.entity_id
_entity_poly.type
_entity_poly.pdbx_seq_one_letter_code
_entity_poly.pdbx_strand_id
1 'polypeptide(L)'
;MEKCLLSIDWDYFINTTNSWGIYLENKRNLVDRWYKRYIQARARGEDIKNAFQLSSEVDIFWNKIKKSFRFEKNIKVYISDSHALSYKIAKENKCKAVYLFDSHADLGYGGLSSLNSEVNCSNWLGKLLKDKQIKEANIFYSPYTAEEPEYFKPINNIYNIRYNDFNVLDKSIVVSVIHICRSGAWTPPWLDNKFIQFINALGFPYEIVNCPVRKWDTVNISLSDQIYYLMA
;
A
#
# COMPACT_ATOMS: atom_id res chain seq x y z
N MET A 1 21.81 15.47 -6.35
CA MET A 1 21.14 14.15 -6.31
C MET A 1 19.66 14.36 -6.56
N GLU A 2 19.01 13.50 -7.33
CA GLU A 2 17.58 13.64 -7.61
C GLU A 2 16.76 13.19 -6.39
N LYS A 3 15.69 13.94 -6.08
CA LYS A 3 14.83 13.65 -4.93
C LYS A 3 13.98 12.41 -5.17
N CYS A 4 13.77 11.61 -4.15
CA CYS A 4 13.06 10.33 -4.27
C CYS A 4 11.98 10.19 -3.20
N LEU A 5 10.83 9.62 -3.60
CA LEU A 5 9.81 9.11 -2.69
C LEU A 5 10.02 7.61 -2.48
N LEU A 6 10.18 7.19 -1.22
CA LEU A 6 10.01 5.80 -0.81
C LEU A 6 8.56 5.60 -0.38
N SER A 7 7.78 4.86 -1.16
CA SER A 7 6.39 4.56 -0.88
C SER A 7 6.24 3.08 -0.53
N ILE A 8 5.56 2.78 0.57
CA ILE A 8 5.36 1.42 1.05
C ILE A 8 3.88 1.23 1.31
N ASP A 9 3.25 0.26 0.65
CA ASP A 9 1.93 -0.23 1.05
C ASP A 9 2.09 -1.33 2.11
N TRP A 10 1.20 -1.34 3.09
CA TRP A 10 1.15 -2.37 4.11
C TRP A 10 0.76 -3.73 3.54
N ASP A 11 -0.01 -3.77 2.47
CA ASP A 11 -0.37 -5.04 1.82
C ASP A 11 0.82 -5.77 1.20
N TYR A 12 1.96 -5.10 0.99
CA TYR A 12 3.22 -5.71 0.55
C TYR A 12 3.60 -6.92 1.42
N PHE A 13 3.28 -6.85 2.71
CA PHE A 13 3.64 -7.87 3.68
C PHE A 13 2.56 -8.93 3.89
N ILE A 14 1.41 -8.84 3.24
CA ILE A 14 0.24 -9.65 3.59
C ILE A 14 0.02 -10.70 2.51
N ASN A 15 0.28 -11.95 2.87
CA ASN A 15 -0.10 -13.09 2.04
C ASN A 15 -1.60 -13.36 2.21
N THR A 16 -2.32 -13.37 1.10
CA THR A 16 -3.75 -13.67 1.06
C THR A 16 -4.02 -14.85 0.14
N THR A 17 -4.89 -15.77 0.56
CA THR A 17 -5.19 -16.98 -0.23
C THR A 17 -6.11 -16.75 -1.42
N ASN A 18 -6.76 -15.58 -1.52
CA ASN A 18 -7.74 -15.26 -2.56
C ASN A 18 -7.58 -13.80 -3.02
N SER A 19 -7.89 -13.50 -4.28
CA SER A 19 -8.01 -12.11 -4.72
C SER A 19 -9.32 -11.53 -4.17
N TRP A 20 -9.21 -10.45 -3.40
CA TRP A 20 -10.35 -9.88 -2.71
C TRP A 20 -11.10 -8.82 -3.53
N GLY A 21 -10.69 -8.52 -4.76
CA GLY A 21 -11.39 -7.61 -5.68
C GLY A 21 -11.04 -6.12 -5.50
N ILE A 22 -11.53 -5.30 -6.44
CA ILE A 22 -11.30 -3.84 -6.46
C ILE A 22 -12.39 -3.14 -5.67
N TYR A 23 -11.99 -2.27 -4.74
CA TYR A 23 -12.92 -1.57 -3.88
C TYR A 23 -12.61 -0.08 -3.79
N LEU A 24 -13.67 0.73 -3.68
CA LEU A 24 -13.53 2.15 -3.38
C LEU A 24 -13.09 2.34 -1.93
N GLU A 25 -12.17 3.24 -1.66
CA GLU A 25 -11.79 3.57 -0.29
C GLU A 25 -12.83 4.49 0.33
N ASN A 26 -13.64 3.94 1.22
CA ASN A 26 -14.63 4.68 1.99
C ASN A 26 -14.86 3.96 3.33
N LYS A 27 -15.48 4.66 4.29
CA LYS A 27 -15.70 4.12 5.64
C LYS A 27 -16.31 2.70 5.65
N ARG A 28 -17.27 2.44 4.76
CA ARG A 28 -17.95 1.15 4.61
C ARG A 28 -16.99 0.04 4.18
N ASN A 29 -16.01 0.34 3.33
CA ASN A 29 -15.02 -0.62 2.87
C ASN A 29 -13.82 -0.76 3.82
N LEU A 30 -13.51 0.28 4.60
CA LEU A 30 -12.41 0.27 5.58
C LEU A 30 -12.68 -0.59 6.81
N VAL A 31 -13.95 -0.70 7.24
CA VAL A 31 -14.34 -1.40 8.47
C VAL A 31 -15.53 -2.34 8.25
N ASP A 32 -16.66 -1.84 7.77
CA ASP A 32 -17.91 -2.62 7.73
C ASP A 32 -17.79 -3.87 6.86
N ARG A 33 -17.08 -3.78 5.73
CA ARG A 33 -16.79 -4.95 4.87
C ARG A 33 -15.96 -6.02 5.57
N TRP A 34 -15.02 -5.64 6.43
CA TRP A 34 -14.25 -6.64 7.19
C TRP A 34 -15.15 -7.39 8.17
N TYR A 35 -16.09 -6.70 8.83
CA TYR A 35 -17.10 -7.35 9.66
C TYR A 35 -18.01 -8.26 8.84
N LYS A 36 -18.44 -7.82 7.66
CA LYS A 36 -19.21 -8.67 6.73
C LYS A 36 -18.49 -9.97 6.43
N ARG A 37 -17.21 -9.88 6.02
CA ARG A 37 -16.39 -11.06 5.71
C ARG A 37 -16.24 -11.97 6.93
N TYR A 38 -16.03 -11.39 8.12
CA TYR A 38 -15.94 -12.14 9.36
C TYR A 38 -17.23 -12.90 9.68
N ILE A 39 -18.39 -12.23 9.59
CA ILE A 39 -19.70 -12.87 9.83
C ILE A 39 -19.94 -14.00 8.83
N GLN A 40 -19.64 -13.77 7.55
CA GLN A 40 -19.79 -14.77 6.50
C GLN A 40 -18.85 -15.98 6.69
N ALA A 41 -17.59 -15.75 7.07
CA ALA A 41 -16.64 -16.82 7.39
C ALA A 41 -17.11 -17.64 8.60
N ARG A 42 -17.54 -16.97 9.67
CA ARG A 42 -18.09 -17.63 10.86
C ARG A 42 -19.31 -18.48 10.54
N ALA A 43 -20.22 -18.01 9.68
CA ALA A 43 -21.38 -18.78 9.25
C ALA A 43 -21.00 -20.07 8.49
N ARG A 44 -19.80 -20.12 7.88
CA ARG A 44 -19.23 -21.32 7.25
C ARG A 44 -18.37 -22.17 8.21
N GLY A 45 -18.24 -21.77 9.48
CA GLY A 45 -17.35 -22.44 10.43
C GLY A 45 -15.86 -22.12 10.23
N GLU A 46 -15.54 -21.05 9.49
CA GLU A 46 -14.17 -20.64 9.18
C GLU A 46 -13.71 -19.49 10.09
N ASP A 47 -12.42 -19.44 10.43
CA ASP A 47 -11.77 -18.23 10.94
C ASP A 47 -11.12 -17.46 9.79
N ILE A 48 -11.66 -16.28 9.49
CA ILE A 48 -11.15 -15.39 8.43
C ILE A 48 -9.67 -15.05 8.63
N LYS A 49 -9.16 -15.03 9.86
CA LYS A 49 -7.75 -14.71 10.14
C LYS A 49 -6.81 -15.70 9.47
N ASN A 50 -7.23 -16.95 9.28
CA ASN A 50 -6.42 -17.97 8.62
C ASN A 50 -6.18 -17.69 7.13
N ALA A 51 -6.99 -16.83 6.51
CA ALA A 51 -6.83 -16.44 5.11
C ALA A 51 -5.80 -15.30 4.90
N PHE A 52 -5.26 -14.72 5.99
CA PHE A 52 -4.33 -13.60 5.95
C PHE A 52 -3.12 -13.89 6.83
N GLN A 53 -1.96 -14.05 6.21
CA GLN A 53 -0.70 -14.31 6.91
C GLN A 53 0.24 -13.12 6.70
N LEU A 54 0.83 -12.65 7.80
CA LEU A 54 1.83 -11.59 7.74
C LEU A 54 3.20 -12.20 7.45
N SER A 55 3.90 -11.62 6.47
CA SER A 55 5.26 -11.99 6.11
C SER A 55 6.21 -11.83 7.29
N SER A 56 7.13 -12.77 7.45
CA SER A 56 8.27 -12.60 8.36
C SER A 56 9.21 -11.48 7.94
N GLU A 57 9.11 -10.99 6.69
CA GLU A 57 9.92 -9.87 6.22
C GLU A 57 9.63 -8.56 6.96
N VAL A 58 8.45 -8.40 7.56
CA VAL A 58 8.08 -7.20 8.34
C VAL A 58 9.14 -6.86 9.39
N ASP A 59 9.65 -7.87 10.09
CA ASP A 59 10.57 -7.69 11.20
C ASP A 59 12.00 -7.29 10.75
N ILE A 60 12.36 -7.61 9.50
CA ILE A 60 13.69 -7.32 8.94
C ILE A 60 13.67 -6.20 7.89
N PHE A 61 12.49 -5.76 7.47
CA PHE A 61 12.30 -4.83 6.35
C PHE A 61 13.08 -3.54 6.53
N TRP A 62 12.93 -2.85 7.66
CA TRP A 62 13.62 -1.58 7.88
C TRP A 62 15.14 -1.73 7.95
N ASN A 63 15.64 -2.87 8.41
CA ASN A 63 17.07 -3.17 8.39
C ASN A 63 17.57 -3.35 6.96
N LYS A 64 16.79 -4.02 6.09
CA LYS A 64 17.09 -4.10 4.66
C LYS A 64 17.04 -2.71 4.00
N ILE A 65 15.98 -1.93 4.25
CA ILE A 65 15.84 -0.58 3.70
C ILE A 65 17.03 0.31 4.10
N LYS A 66 17.43 0.31 5.37
CA LYS A 66 18.57 1.12 5.86
C LYS A 66 19.92 0.73 5.24
N LYS A 67 20.05 -0.46 4.64
CA LYS A 67 21.24 -0.88 3.89
C LYS A 67 21.26 -0.33 2.46
N SER A 68 20.12 -0.29 1.78
CA SER A 68 20.01 0.12 0.37
C SER A 68 19.55 1.58 0.17
N PHE A 69 19.06 2.23 1.22
CA PHE A 69 18.54 3.59 1.16
C PHE A 69 19.20 4.48 2.21
N ARG A 70 19.58 5.68 1.79
CA ARG A 70 20.08 6.75 2.66
C ARG A 70 18.99 7.79 2.83
N PHE A 71 18.62 8.07 4.07
CA PHE A 71 17.60 9.07 4.38
C PHE A 71 18.22 10.46 4.51
N GLU A 72 17.55 11.47 3.96
CA GLU A 72 17.93 12.87 4.22
C GLU A 72 17.76 13.22 5.72
N LYS A 73 18.60 14.13 6.23
CA LYS A 73 18.69 14.45 7.68
C LYS A 73 17.36 14.86 8.32
N ASN A 74 16.48 15.53 7.57
CA ASN A 74 15.17 16.01 8.04
C ASN A 74 14.05 15.38 7.21
N ILE A 75 14.14 14.07 6.96
CA ILE A 75 13.17 13.35 6.15
C ILE A 75 11.77 13.47 6.74
N LYS A 76 10.79 13.76 5.87
CA LYS A 76 9.38 13.73 6.24
C LYS A 76 8.82 12.33 6.02
N VAL A 77 8.00 11.89 6.97
CA VAL A 77 7.30 10.60 6.91
C VAL A 77 5.81 10.86 7.02
N TYR A 78 5.06 10.35 6.05
CA TYR A 78 3.61 10.44 6.01
C TYR A 78 2.99 9.05 6.17
N ILE A 79 1.96 8.95 7.00
CA ILE A 79 1.16 7.75 7.17
C ILE A 79 -0.26 8.05 6.69
N SER A 80 -0.80 7.24 5.80
CA SER A 80 -2.19 7.40 5.35
C SER A 80 -2.90 6.07 5.18
N ASP A 81 -4.21 6.12 4.97
CA ASP A 81 -4.99 4.92 4.61
C ASP A 81 -5.08 4.69 3.10
N SER A 82 -4.79 5.72 2.29
CA SER A 82 -4.99 5.71 0.84
C SER A 82 -3.69 6.00 0.12
N HIS A 83 -3.28 5.08 -0.74
CA HIS A 83 -2.03 5.18 -1.47
C HIS A 83 -2.00 6.36 -2.45
N ALA A 84 -3.17 6.82 -2.91
CA ALA A 84 -3.31 8.01 -3.75
C ALA A 84 -2.61 9.27 -3.20
N LEU A 85 -2.42 9.37 -1.87
CA LEU A 85 -1.69 10.47 -1.25
C LEU A 85 -0.23 10.57 -1.74
N SER A 86 0.38 9.45 -2.16
CA SER A 86 1.72 9.42 -2.75
C SER A 86 1.87 10.37 -3.95
N TYR A 87 0.82 10.53 -4.77
CA TYR A 87 0.85 11.47 -5.90
C TYR A 87 1.12 12.90 -5.41
N LYS A 88 0.38 13.35 -4.39
CA LYS A 88 0.52 14.68 -3.82
C LYS A 88 1.89 14.83 -3.15
N ILE A 89 2.29 13.85 -2.34
CA ILE A 89 3.57 13.86 -1.63
C ILE A 89 4.75 13.98 -2.61
N ALA A 90 4.79 13.15 -3.66
CA ALA A 90 5.87 13.17 -4.65
C ALA A 90 5.94 14.53 -5.37
N LYS A 91 4.78 15.07 -5.76
CA LYS A 91 4.68 16.36 -6.46
C LYS A 91 5.16 17.53 -5.59
N GLU A 92 4.69 17.62 -4.35
CA GLU A 92 5.04 18.71 -3.43
C GLU A 92 6.51 18.67 -3.01
N ASN A 93 7.09 17.48 -2.87
CA ASN A 93 8.50 17.30 -2.54
C ASN A 93 9.41 17.33 -3.77
N LYS A 94 8.85 17.50 -4.97
CA LYS A 94 9.57 17.55 -6.26
C LYS A 94 10.42 16.30 -6.52
N CYS A 95 9.90 15.14 -6.13
CA CYS A 95 10.54 13.86 -6.38
C CYS A 95 10.68 13.62 -7.89
N LYS A 96 11.75 12.95 -8.30
CA LYS A 96 12.05 12.54 -9.68
C LYS A 96 12.03 11.03 -9.87
N ALA A 97 12.12 10.28 -8.78
CA ALA A 97 11.93 8.85 -8.77
C ALA A 97 10.97 8.44 -7.65
N VAL A 98 10.27 7.33 -7.86
CA VAL A 98 9.50 6.62 -6.84
C VAL A 98 10.06 5.22 -6.68
N TYR A 99 10.21 4.78 -5.44
CA TYR A 99 10.51 3.41 -5.06
C TYR A 99 9.30 2.88 -4.31
N LEU A 100 8.57 1.98 -4.95
CA LEU A 100 7.30 1.44 -4.48
C LEU A 100 7.50 0.02 -3.97
N PHE A 101 7.16 -0.24 -2.72
CA PHE A 101 7.05 -1.58 -2.14
C PHE A 101 5.57 -1.88 -1.92
N ASP A 102 5.01 -2.77 -2.72
CA ASP A 102 3.57 -2.95 -2.83
C ASP A 102 3.24 -4.34 -3.41
N SER A 103 2.06 -4.86 -3.11
CA SER A 103 1.49 -5.98 -3.87
C SER A 103 0.99 -5.56 -5.26
N HIS A 104 0.75 -4.27 -5.48
CA HIS A 104 0.17 -3.71 -6.70
C HIS A 104 1.11 -2.69 -7.36
N ALA A 105 1.04 -2.57 -8.69
CA ALA A 105 1.90 -1.63 -9.43
C ALA A 105 1.39 -0.19 -9.36
N ASP A 106 0.10 0.01 -9.11
CA ASP A 106 -0.60 1.31 -9.10
C ASP A 106 -0.39 2.17 -10.37
N LEU A 107 -0.15 1.48 -11.48
CA LEU A 107 0.06 2.08 -12.80
C LEU A 107 -1.25 2.39 -13.52
N GLY A 108 -2.38 1.89 -13.03
CA GLY A 108 -3.70 2.08 -13.61
C GLY A 108 -4.20 0.85 -14.37
N TYR A 109 -5.28 0.25 -13.86
CA TYR A 109 -5.94 -0.89 -14.49
C TYR A 109 -6.71 -0.48 -15.75
N GLY A 110 -6.55 -1.24 -16.84
CA GLY A 110 -7.14 -0.92 -18.14
C GLY A 110 -6.20 -0.18 -19.12
N GLY A 111 -4.91 -0.09 -18.79
CA GLY A 111 -3.89 0.49 -19.66
C GLY A 111 -3.93 2.02 -19.69
N LEU A 112 -3.49 2.64 -20.79
CA LEU A 112 -3.26 4.09 -20.86
C LEU A 112 -4.51 4.95 -20.63
N SER A 113 -5.70 4.43 -20.94
CA SER A 113 -6.96 5.14 -20.72
C SER A 113 -7.22 5.40 -19.24
N SER A 114 -6.78 4.51 -18.34
CA SER A 114 -6.91 4.64 -16.89
C SER A 114 -6.21 5.88 -16.32
N LEU A 115 -5.19 6.38 -17.02
CA LEU A 115 -4.44 7.56 -16.64
C LEU A 115 -5.17 8.87 -16.98
N ASN A 116 -6.26 8.81 -17.73
CA ASN A 116 -7.13 9.95 -18.01
C ASN A 116 -8.13 10.23 -16.87
N SER A 117 -8.42 9.23 -16.04
CA SER A 117 -9.29 9.35 -14.87
C SER A 117 -8.64 10.17 -13.75
N GLU A 118 -9.42 10.56 -12.73
CA GLU A 118 -8.90 11.20 -11.52
C GLU A 118 -7.88 10.31 -10.79
N VAL A 119 -7.00 10.94 -10.00
CA VAL A 119 -6.00 10.24 -9.18
C VAL A 119 -6.72 9.41 -8.12
N ASN A 120 -6.39 8.13 -8.05
CA ASN A 120 -6.85 7.20 -7.02
C ASN A 120 -5.75 6.14 -6.76
N CYS A 121 -5.98 5.22 -5.82
CA CYS A 121 -4.97 4.22 -5.44
C CYS A 121 -4.51 3.36 -6.63
N SER A 122 -5.42 2.95 -7.50
CA SER A 122 -5.02 2.12 -8.64
C SER A 122 -4.13 2.78 -9.69
N ASN A 123 -4.05 4.12 -9.77
CA ASN A 123 -3.42 4.82 -10.90
C ASN A 123 -2.45 5.94 -10.50
N TRP A 124 -2.20 6.17 -9.21
CA TRP A 124 -1.46 7.35 -8.76
C TRP A 124 -0.02 7.37 -9.30
N LEU A 125 0.63 6.21 -9.38
CA LEU A 125 2.01 6.11 -9.86
C LEU A 125 2.05 6.33 -11.38
N GLY A 126 1.13 5.69 -12.11
CA GLY A 126 0.96 5.90 -13.54
C GLY A 126 0.68 7.37 -13.89
N LYS A 127 -0.15 8.07 -13.09
CA LYS A 127 -0.41 9.50 -13.27
C LYS A 127 0.80 10.37 -12.97
N LEU A 128 1.64 10.05 -11.98
CA LEU A 128 2.89 10.79 -11.75
C LEU A 128 3.82 10.75 -12.98
N LEU A 129 3.90 9.61 -13.66
CA LEU A 129 4.68 9.43 -14.88
C LEU A 129 4.06 10.22 -16.04
N LYS A 130 2.74 10.05 -16.26
CA LYS A 130 2.02 10.76 -17.32
C LYS A 130 2.10 12.28 -17.18
N ASP A 131 1.93 12.78 -15.97
CA ASP A 131 1.98 14.21 -15.66
C ASP A 131 3.42 14.74 -15.58
N LYS A 132 4.42 13.91 -15.91
CA LYS A 132 5.85 14.22 -15.91
C LYS A 132 6.37 14.78 -14.58
N GLN A 133 5.74 14.37 -13.48
CA GLN A 133 6.16 14.77 -12.14
C GLN A 133 7.42 14.01 -11.73
N ILE A 134 7.46 12.71 -12.07
CA ILE A 134 8.62 11.85 -11.92
C ILE A 134 9.16 11.41 -13.28
N LYS A 135 10.43 11.01 -13.32
CA LYS A 135 11.12 10.46 -14.50
C LYS A 135 11.11 8.95 -14.53
N GLU A 136 11.07 8.31 -13.37
CA GLU A 136 11.12 6.85 -13.26
C GLU A 136 10.38 6.31 -12.05
N ALA A 137 9.92 5.08 -12.18
CA ALA A 137 9.31 4.29 -11.13
C ALA A 137 10.07 2.97 -10.96
N ASN A 138 10.39 2.63 -9.72
CA ASN A 138 11.05 1.40 -9.33
C ASN A 138 10.08 0.63 -8.41
N ILE A 139 9.52 -0.46 -8.90
CA ILE A 139 8.50 -1.26 -8.21
C ILE A 139 9.17 -2.52 -7.67
N PHE A 140 8.92 -2.80 -6.40
CA PHE A 140 9.33 -4.00 -5.68
C PHE A 140 8.05 -4.70 -5.28
N TYR A 141 7.69 -5.73 -6.05
CA TYR A 141 6.49 -6.48 -5.75
C TYR A 141 6.65 -7.30 -4.48
N SER A 142 5.53 -7.41 -3.76
CA SER A 142 5.38 -8.42 -2.73
C SER A 142 5.72 -9.81 -3.31
N PRO A 143 6.40 -10.68 -2.56
CA PRO A 143 6.50 -12.10 -2.92
C PRO A 143 5.14 -12.79 -3.11
N TYR A 144 4.06 -12.17 -2.64
CA TYR A 144 2.68 -12.68 -2.72
C TYR A 144 1.83 -11.92 -3.74
N THR A 145 2.43 -11.06 -4.58
CA THR A 145 1.68 -10.38 -5.63
C THR A 145 1.05 -11.39 -6.60
N ALA A 146 -0.14 -11.04 -7.10
CA ALA A 146 -0.75 -11.72 -8.23
C ALA A 146 -0.54 -10.96 -9.55
N GLU A 147 0.13 -9.80 -9.50
CA GLU A 147 0.38 -8.97 -10.67
C GLU A 147 1.68 -9.33 -11.37
N GLU A 148 1.63 -9.33 -12.70
CA GLU A 148 2.80 -9.52 -13.54
C GLU A 148 3.11 -8.22 -14.30
N PRO A 149 4.39 -7.87 -14.51
CA PRO A 149 4.77 -6.69 -15.29
C PRO A 149 4.09 -6.60 -16.67
N GLU A 150 3.83 -7.75 -17.32
CA GLU A 150 3.18 -7.82 -18.64
C GLU A 150 1.75 -7.24 -18.63
N TYR A 151 1.05 -7.25 -17.48
CA TYR A 151 -0.29 -6.67 -17.35
C TYR A 151 -0.30 -5.15 -17.64
N PHE A 152 0.85 -4.50 -17.45
CA PHE A 152 1.03 -3.06 -17.66
C PHE A 152 1.89 -2.73 -18.88
N LYS A 153 2.10 -3.67 -19.80
CA LYS A 153 2.94 -3.49 -21.00
C LYS A 153 2.70 -2.19 -21.79
N PRO A 154 1.46 -1.74 -22.05
CA PRO A 154 1.24 -0.47 -22.74
C PRO A 154 1.87 0.74 -22.02
N ILE A 155 1.88 0.71 -20.68
CA ILE A 155 2.44 1.77 -19.83
C ILE A 155 3.97 1.62 -19.75
N ASN A 156 4.46 0.38 -19.57
CA ASN A 156 5.89 0.06 -19.52
C ASN A 156 6.62 0.44 -20.81
N ASN A 157 5.95 0.39 -21.97
CA ASN A 157 6.54 0.75 -23.25
C ASN A 157 6.74 2.27 -23.43
N ILE A 158 6.05 3.10 -22.64
CA ILE A 158 6.06 4.56 -22.77
C ILE A 158 6.88 5.22 -21.66
N TYR A 159 6.86 4.65 -20.45
CA TYR A 159 7.47 5.24 -19.28
C TYR A 159 8.61 4.38 -18.73
N ASN A 160 9.62 5.00 -18.11
CA ASN A 160 10.74 4.28 -17.48
C ASN A 160 10.28 3.65 -16.16
N ILE A 161 9.78 2.42 -16.25
CA ILE A 161 9.31 1.62 -15.13
C ILE A 161 10.22 0.39 -15.00
N ARG A 162 10.66 0.11 -13.78
CA ARG A 162 11.54 -1.02 -13.46
C ARG A 162 10.92 -1.85 -12.36
N TYR A 163 10.80 -3.14 -12.61
CA TYR A 163 10.39 -4.12 -11.62
C TYR A 163 11.67 -4.76 -11.07
N ASN A 164 11.96 -4.54 -9.80
CA ASN A 164 13.22 -4.92 -9.18
C ASN A 164 12.99 -5.97 -8.10
N ASP A 165 13.96 -6.86 -7.93
CA ASP A 165 14.04 -7.73 -6.75
C ASP A 165 14.75 -7.00 -5.62
N PHE A 166 14.14 -6.98 -4.43
CA PHE A 166 14.70 -6.30 -3.27
C PHE A 166 15.97 -6.99 -2.75
N ASN A 167 16.11 -8.31 -2.97
CA ASN A 167 17.26 -9.08 -2.49
C ASN A 167 18.55 -8.76 -3.25
N VAL A 168 18.46 -8.16 -4.43
CA VAL A 168 19.61 -7.78 -5.27
C VAL A 168 19.86 -6.27 -5.29
N LEU A 169 19.14 -5.49 -4.48
CA LEU A 169 19.27 -4.04 -4.46
C LEU A 169 20.53 -3.58 -3.70
N ASP A 170 21.65 -3.53 -4.41
CA ASP A 170 22.92 -2.96 -3.94
C ASP A 170 23.15 -1.56 -4.50
N LYS A 171 22.28 -0.62 -4.10
CA LYS A 171 22.39 0.80 -4.47
C LYS A 171 22.36 1.64 -3.21
N SER A 172 22.97 2.82 -3.26
CA SER A 172 22.84 3.84 -2.23
C SER A 172 21.89 4.94 -2.72
N ILE A 173 20.59 4.69 -2.64
CA ILE A 173 19.56 5.62 -3.12
C ILE A 173 19.24 6.63 -2.01
N VAL A 174 19.27 7.92 -2.33
CA VAL A 174 18.89 8.96 -1.36
C VAL A 174 17.38 9.18 -1.41
N VAL A 175 16.73 9.03 -0.27
CA VAL A 175 15.28 9.21 -0.08
C VAL A 175 15.03 10.56 0.58
N SER A 176 14.18 11.36 -0.05
CA SER A 176 13.84 12.72 0.42
C SER A 176 12.53 12.74 1.22
N VAL A 177 11.65 11.78 1.01
CA VAL A 177 10.37 11.66 1.71
C VAL A 177 9.90 10.20 1.72
N ILE A 178 9.23 9.80 2.80
CA ILE A 178 8.64 8.47 2.97
C ILE A 178 7.12 8.61 3.04
N HIS A 179 6.42 7.71 2.37
CA HIS A 179 4.99 7.49 2.55
C HIS A 179 4.75 6.03 2.90
N ILE A 180 3.98 5.78 3.97
CA ILE A 180 3.52 4.45 4.36
C ILE A 180 1.99 4.46 4.29
N CYS A 181 1.44 3.63 3.41
CA CYS A 181 0.01 3.45 3.26
C CYS A 181 -0.46 2.23 4.05
N ARG A 182 -1.64 2.29 4.67
CA ARG A 182 -2.30 1.12 5.26
C ARG A 182 -3.15 0.35 4.24
N SER A 183 -3.77 1.03 3.27
CA SER A 183 -4.71 0.44 2.32
C SER A 183 -5.81 -0.37 2.99
N GLY A 184 -6.53 0.26 3.95
CA GLY A 184 -7.45 -0.42 4.85
C GLY A 184 -8.62 -1.16 4.19
N ALA A 185 -8.94 -0.90 2.92
CA ALA A 185 -9.92 -1.68 2.17
C ALA A 185 -9.40 -3.10 1.80
N TRP A 186 -8.09 -3.28 1.75
CA TRP A 186 -7.41 -4.53 1.38
C TRP A 186 -6.61 -5.14 2.54
N THR A 187 -6.22 -4.35 3.54
CA THR A 187 -5.52 -4.85 4.73
C THR A 187 -6.46 -5.06 5.92
N PRO A 188 -6.41 -6.22 6.58
CA PRO A 188 -7.36 -6.55 7.65
C PRO A 188 -7.12 -5.77 8.95
N PRO A 189 -8.19 -5.29 9.63
CA PRO A 189 -8.09 -4.51 10.87
C PRO A 189 -7.36 -5.22 12.02
N TRP A 190 -7.38 -6.55 12.08
CA TRP A 190 -6.67 -7.30 13.14
C TRP A 190 -5.14 -7.26 12.99
N LEU A 191 -4.60 -6.73 11.89
CA LEU A 191 -3.17 -6.49 11.70
C LEU A 191 -2.75 -5.03 12.01
N ASP A 192 -3.67 -4.15 12.42
CA ASP A 192 -3.37 -2.72 12.67
C ASP A 192 -2.32 -2.54 13.77
N ASN A 193 -2.32 -3.39 14.79
CA ASN A 193 -1.28 -3.34 15.84
C ASN A 193 0.11 -3.63 15.26
N LYS A 194 0.22 -4.57 14.30
CA LYS A 194 1.48 -4.87 13.62
C LYS A 194 1.90 -3.77 12.67
N PHE A 195 0.94 -3.13 11.98
CA PHE A 195 1.20 -1.94 11.17
C PHE A 195 1.77 -0.78 12.01
N ILE A 196 1.20 -0.52 13.19
CA ILE A 196 1.71 0.53 14.09
C ILE A 196 3.11 0.18 14.60
N GLN A 197 3.36 -1.08 14.97
CA GLN A 197 4.70 -1.55 15.34
C GLN A 197 5.71 -1.34 14.21
N PHE A 198 5.33 -1.66 12.97
CA PHE A 198 6.13 -1.44 11.78
C PHE A 198 6.46 0.04 11.57
N ILE A 199 5.48 0.95 11.68
CA ILE A 199 5.72 2.40 11.57
C ILE A 199 6.70 2.87 12.65
N ASN A 200 6.49 2.47 13.90
CA ASN A 200 7.34 2.92 15.01
C ASN A 200 8.77 2.40 14.89
N ALA A 201 8.97 1.20 14.33
CA ALA A 201 10.30 0.62 14.10
C ALA A 201 11.16 1.41 13.10
N LEU A 202 10.55 2.28 12.27
CA LEU A 202 11.28 3.18 11.39
C LEU A 202 12.20 4.12 12.21
N GLY A 203 11.67 4.66 13.32
CA GLY A 203 12.41 5.54 14.25
C GLY A 203 12.44 7.02 13.87
N PHE A 204 11.58 7.47 12.95
CA PHE A 204 11.42 8.87 12.57
C PHE A 204 10.07 9.44 13.04
N PRO A 205 9.99 10.75 13.35
CA PRO A 205 8.71 11.43 13.49
C PRO A 205 7.89 11.33 12.21
N TYR A 206 6.57 11.19 12.35
CA TYR A 206 5.66 11.05 11.21
C TYR A 206 4.38 11.87 11.38
N GLU A 207 3.74 12.18 10.26
CA GLU A 207 2.44 12.84 10.17
C GLU A 207 1.39 11.82 9.73
N ILE A 208 0.26 11.74 10.44
CA ILE A 208 -0.88 10.93 10.04
C ILE A 208 -1.85 11.79 9.22
N VAL A 209 -2.15 11.36 8.01
CA VAL A 209 -3.06 12.04 7.08
C VAL A 209 -4.20 11.09 6.71
N ASN A 210 -5.42 11.40 7.14
CA ASN A 210 -6.63 10.63 6.81
C ASN A 210 -6.51 9.10 7.04
N CYS A 211 -5.83 8.69 8.11
CA CYS A 211 -5.72 7.29 8.52
C CYS A 211 -6.49 7.06 9.83
N PRO A 212 -7.81 6.85 9.78
CA PRO A 212 -8.61 6.67 10.98
C PRO A 212 -8.27 5.35 11.67
N VAL A 213 -8.27 5.38 13.00
CA VAL A 213 -8.19 4.18 13.83
C VAL A 213 -9.40 3.30 13.55
N ARG A 214 -9.18 2.00 13.29
CA ARG A 214 -10.24 1.03 13.07
C ARG A 214 -10.56 0.32 14.37
N LYS A 215 -11.85 0.23 14.70
CA LYS A 215 -12.32 -0.62 15.80
C LYS A 215 -12.64 -2.02 15.27
N TRP A 216 -11.93 -3.02 15.76
CA TRP A 216 -12.15 -4.43 15.46
C TRP A 216 -12.52 -5.19 16.73
N ASP A 217 -13.82 -5.27 17.02
CA ASP A 217 -14.39 -5.96 18.18
C ASP A 217 -15.37 -7.03 17.70
N THR A 218 -14.87 -8.26 17.59
CA THR A 218 -15.68 -9.39 17.15
C THR A 218 -16.44 -10.08 18.28
N VAL A 219 -16.22 -9.65 19.54
CA VAL A 219 -16.84 -10.27 20.73
C VAL A 219 -18.18 -9.61 21.01
N ASN A 220 -18.26 -8.29 20.88
CA ASN A 220 -19.45 -7.50 21.23
C ASN A 220 -20.27 -7.06 20.00
N ILE A 221 -20.54 -7.97 19.06
CA ILE A 221 -21.38 -7.68 17.88
C ILE A 221 -22.85 -8.00 18.19
N SER A 222 -23.71 -6.98 18.24
CA SER A 222 -25.16 -7.16 18.43
C SER A 222 -25.83 -7.71 17.16
N LEU A 223 -27.09 -8.18 17.27
CA LEU A 223 -27.85 -8.59 16.09
C LEU A 223 -28.06 -7.42 15.09
N SER A 224 -28.27 -6.21 15.61
CA SER A 224 -28.40 -5.00 14.78
C SER A 224 -27.11 -4.73 14.00
N ASP A 225 -25.95 -4.87 14.66
CA ASP A 225 -24.65 -4.70 14.01
C ASP A 225 -24.44 -5.75 12.91
N GLN A 226 -24.83 -7.01 13.16
CA GLN A 226 -24.73 -8.06 12.14
C GLN A 226 -25.55 -7.74 10.90
N ILE A 227 -26.79 -7.31 11.05
CA ILE A 227 -27.65 -6.91 9.93
C ILE A 227 -27.00 -5.74 9.17
N TYR A 228 -26.57 -4.71 9.88
CA TYR A 228 -25.92 -3.55 9.29
C TYR A 228 -24.65 -3.91 8.50
N TYR A 229 -23.76 -4.73 9.07
CA TYR A 229 -22.54 -5.16 8.40
C TYR A 229 -22.80 -6.08 7.22
N LEU A 230 -23.80 -6.97 7.27
CA LEU A 230 -24.16 -7.83 6.13
C LEU A 230 -24.69 -7.03 4.94
N MET A 231 -25.29 -5.86 5.20
CA MET A 231 -25.70 -4.92 4.17
C MET A 231 -24.55 -4.14 3.54
N ALA A 232 -23.33 -4.21 4.08
CA ALA A 232 -22.14 -3.48 3.60
C ALA A 232 -21.62 -3.97 2.23
#